data_AF-A0A1G4R3T0-F1
#
_entry.id   AF-A0A1G4R3T0-F1
#
_cell.length_a   1.000
_cell.length_b   1.000
_cell.length_c   1.000
_cell.angle_alpha   90.00
_cell.angle_beta   90.00
_cell.angle_gamma   90.00
#
_symmetry.space_group_name_H-M   'P 1'
#
loop_
_entity.id
_entity.type
_entity.pdbx_description
1 polymer ?
#
loop_
_entity_poly.entity_id
_entity_poly.type
_entity_poly.pdbx_seq_one_letter_code
_entity_poly.pdbx_strand_id
1 'polypeptide(L)'
;MGKYYGNVEVKTKKPKKKKNEHNRYRNVIKNFRVTPKERDLIEARLAVTGMKSSTFFIQSCLYQKILVKGNIRTFSVMKDTLRDLTEKIDRNPDLTRLDPIDAERLKTILEITNYLFGERR
;
A
#
# COMPACT_ATOMS: atom_id res chain seq x y z
N MET A 1 -8.15 25.45 21.67
CA MET A 1 -6.88 24.83 21.25
C MET A 1 -7.19 23.45 20.70
N GLY A 2 -7.11 23.07 19.41
CA GLY A 2 -6.94 23.77 18.14
C GLY A 2 -7.82 23.06 17.10
N LYS A 3 -8.48 23.82 16.23
CA LYS A 3 -9.40 23.30 15.20
C LYS A 3 -8.59 22.81 14.00
N TYR A 4 -8.60 21.51 13.73
CA TYR A 4 -8.00 20.95 12.51
C TYR A 4 -9.08 20.73 11.44
N TYR A 5 -9.13 21.68 10.51
CA TYR A 5 -9.70 21.65 9.15
C TYR A 5 -11.13 21.13 8.94
N GLY A 6 -12.11 21.91 9.39
CA GLY A 6 -13.36 22.06 8.63
C GLY A 6 -13.17 23.20 7.64
N ASN A 7 -13.05 22.92 6.34
CA ASN A 7 -13.09 23.96 5.32
C ASN A 7 -14.49 24.59 5.34
N VAL A 8 -14.61 25.84 5.82
CA VAL A 8 -15.79 26.66 5.57
C VAL A 8 -15.72 27.08 4.11
N GLU A 9 -16.39 26.33 3.23
CA GLU A 9 -16.54 26.72 1.83
C GLU A 9 -17.46 27.95 1.77
N VAL A 10 -16.86 29.13 1.63
CA VAL A 10 -17.56 30.30 1.07
C VAL A 10 -17.95 29.93 -0.37
N LYS A 11 -19.23 29.66 -0.62
CA LYS A 11 -19.77 29.32 -1.95
C LYS A 11 -19.76 30.54 -2.87
N THR A 12 -18.58 31.01 -3.28
CA THR A 12 -18.46 31.75 -4.54
C THR A 12 -18.60 30.74 -5.68
N LYS A 13 -19.68 30.83 -6.46
CA LYS A 13 -19.93 30.03 -7.67
C LYS A 13 -18.87 30.35 -8.74
N LYS A 14 -17.64 29.89 -8.56
CA LYS A 14 -16.65 29.81 -9.65
C LYS A 14 -17.07 28.67 -10.57
N PRO A 15 -17.07 28.85 -11.90
CA PRO A 15 -17.35 27.75 -12.82
C PRO A 15 -16.38 26.60 -12.53
N LYS A 16 -16.92 25.38 -12.38
CA LYS A 16 -16.12 24.17 -12.15
C LYS A 16 -15.17 23.99 -13.33
N LYS A 17 -13.92 24.44 -13.19
CA LYS A 17 -12.86 24.15 -14.14
C LYS A 17 -12.77 22.63 -14.22
N LYS A 18 -13.10 22.04 -15.37
CA LYS A 18 -12.97 20.59 -15.58
C LYS A 18 -11.54 20.22 -15.18
N LYS A 19 -11.39 19.31 -14.21
CA LYS A 19 -10.05 18.84 -13.82
C LYS A 19 -9.44 18.23 -15.07
N ASN A 20 -8.21 18.63 -15.38
CA ASN A 20 -7.46 18.01 -16.45
C ASN A 20 -7.11 16.58 -15.99
N GLU A 21 -7.94 15.61 -16.37
CA GLU A 21 -7.74 14.20 -16.03
C GLU A 21 -6.70 13.53 -16.95
N HIS A 22 -6.35 14.18 -18.06
CA HIS A 22 -5.27 13.69 -18.91
C HIS A 22 -3.94 13.78 -18.15
N ASN A 23 -3.26 12.62 -18.06
CA ASN A 23 -1.93 12.46 -17.50
C ASN A 23 -1.79 12.63 -15.97
N ARG A 24 -2.82 12.26 -15.20
CA ARG A 24 -2.69 12.20 -13.72
C ARG A 24 -1.76 11.05 -13.31
N TYR A 25 -0.67 11.36 -12.60
CA TYR A 25 0.30 10.37 -12.12
C TYR A 25 -0.32 9.23 -11.28
N ARG A 26 -1.25 9.55 -10.38
CA ARG A 26 -2.04 8.56 -9.62
C ARG A 26 -3.47 8.49 -10.18
N ASN A 27 -3.64 7.79 -11.30
CA ASN A 27 -4.92 7.63 -12.00
C ASN A 27 -5.73 6.39 -11.55
N VAL A 28 -5.12 5.43 -10.85
CA VAL A 28 -5.80 4.22 -10.34
C VAL A 28 -6.40 4.47 -8.95
N ILE A 29 -7.66 4.05 -8.76
CA ILE A 29 -8.38 4.12 -7.48
C ILE A 29 -8.41 2.74 -6.82
N LYS A 30 -8.05 2.68 -5.53
CA LYS A 30 -8.21 1.49 -4.67
C LYS A 30 -9.18 1.86 -3.54
N ASN A 31 -10.35 1.21 -3.51
CA ASN A 31 -11.43 1.48 -2.55
C ASN A 31 -11.66 0.26 -1.65
N PHE A 32 -11.92 0.51 -0.36
CA PHE A 32 -12.26 -0.50 0.64
C PHE A 32 -13.60 -0.16 1.28
N ARG A 33 -14.34 -1.17 1.71
CA ARG A 33 -15.51 -0.98 2.58
C ARG A 33 -15.04 -1.10 4.02
N VAL A 34 -15.50 -0.17 4.86
CA VAL A 34 -15.20 -0.13 6.29
C VAL A 34 -16.48 0.14 7.06
N THR A 35 -16.53 -0.36 8.28
CA THR A 35 -17.56 -0.03 9.26
C THR A 35 -17.39 1.41 9.78
N PRO A 36 -18.42 2.03 10.39
CA PRO A 36 -18.31 3.37 10.97
C PRO A 36 -17.19 3.47 12.03
N LYS A 37 -17.05 2.45 12.87
CA LYS A 37 -16.01 2.41 13.91
C LYS A 37 -14.61 2.33 13.30
N GLU A 38 -14.41 1.53 12.26
CA GLU A 38 -13.13 1.46 11.55
C GLU A 38 -12.76 2.78 10.89
N ARG A 39 -13.75 3.48 10.29
CA ARG A 39 -13.55 4.84 9.78
C ARG A 39 -13.03 5.76 10.87
N ASP A 40 -13.69 5.80 12.02
CA ASP A 40 -13.32 6.72 13.11
C ASP A 40 -11.90 6.46 13.63
N LEU A 41 -11.50 5.18 13.73
CA LEU A 41 -10.13 4.80 14.09
C LEU A 41 -9.10 5.25 13.03
N ILE A 42 -9.43 5.15 11.75
CA ILE A 42 -8.58 5.61 10.66
C ILE A 42 -8.46 7.14 10.69
N GLU A 43 -9.55 7.86 10.90
CA GLU A 43 -9.57 9.32 11.01
C GLU A 43 -8.75 9.80 12.20
N ALA A 44 -8.83 9.14 13.36
CA ALA A 44 -8.00 9.43 14.51
C ALA A 44 -6.49 9.27 14.19
N ARG A 45 -6.11 8.20 13.48
CA ARG A 45 -4.72 8.00 13.03
C ARG A 45 -4.27 9.11 12.07
N LEU A 46 -5.12 9.49 11.12
CA LEU A 46 -4.83 10.58 10.20
C LEU A 46 -4.62 11.91 10.94
N ALA A 47 -5.47 12.21 11.93
CA ALA A 47 -5.35 13.42 12.73
C ALA A 47 -4.01 13.49 13.49
N VAL A 48 -3.57 12.38 14.07
CA VAL A 48 -2.28 12.30 14.79
C VAL A 48 -1.10 12.45 13.82
N THR A 49 -1.16 11.84 12.64
CA THR A 49 -0.05 11.88 11.67
C THR A 49 0.05 13.20 10.91
N GLY A 50 -1.04 13.98 10.82
CA GLY A 50 -1.10 15.19 10.00
C GLY A 50 -0.95 14.96 8.49
N MET A 51 -0.99 13.70 8.03
CA MET A 51 -0.80 13.35 6.63
C MET A 51 -2.09 13.49 5.82
N LYS A 52 -1.95 13.78 4.51
CA LYS A 52 -3.06 13.63 3.57
C LYS A 52 -3.48 12.17 3.49
N SER A 53 -4.78 11.88 3.53
CA SER A 53 -5.32 10.51 3.52
C SER A 53 -4.74 9.65 2.40
N SER A 54 -4.59 10.21 1.18
CA SER A 54 -4.01 9.48 0.05
C SER A 54 -2.57 9.04 0.28
N THR A 55 -1.77 9.84 0.97
CA THR A 55 -0.36 9.51 1.26
C THR A 55 -0.28 8.48 2.38
N PHE A 56 -1.07 8.70 3.44
CA PHE A 56 -1.18 7.76 4.55
C PHE A 56 -1.59 6.36 4.08
N PHE A 57 -2.62 6.25 3.22
CA PHE A 57 -3.06 4.94 2.72
C PHE A 57 -2.03 4.28 1.81
N ILE A 58 -1.37 5.03 0.92
CA ILE A 58 -0.32 4.46 0.07
C ILE A 58 0.84 3.93 0.91
N GLN A 59 1.33 4.71 1.88
CA GLN A 59 2.40 4.29 2.78
C GLN A 59 1.97 3.11 3.64
N SER A 60 0.74 3.12 4.15
CA SER A 60 0.19 2.02 4.95
C SER A 60 0.16 0.73 4.14
N CYS A 61 -0.29 0.77 2.89
CA CYS A 61 -0.35 -0.40 2.03
C CYS A 61 1.03 -0.91 1.56
N LEU A 62 2.04 -0.06 1.43
CA LEU A 62 3.35 -0.43 0.87
C LEU A 62 4.41 -0.77 1.93
N TYR A 63 4.33 -0.19 3.11
CA TYR A 63 5.43 -0.22 4.08
C TYR A 63 5.03 -0.75 5.46
N GLN A 64 3.75 -1.05 5.70
CA GLN A 64 3.37 -1.73 6.95
C GLN A 64 3.70 -3.20 6.88
N LYS A 65 4.18 -3.74 8.02
CA LYS A 65 4.50 -5.16 8.18
C LYS A 65 3.26 -6.02 7.93
N ILE A 66 3.38 -7.00 7.04
CA ILE A 66 2.32 -7.95 6.73
C ILE A 66 2.36 -9.11 7.75
N LEU A 67 1.22 -9.37 8.40
CA LEU A 67 1.06 -10.54 9.28
C LEU A 67 0.24 -11.61 8.55
N VAL A 68 0.92 -12.63 8.04
CA VAL A 68 0.25 -13.78 7.42
C VAL A 68 0.03 -14.86 8.47
N LYS A 69 -1.23 -15.23 8.70
CA LYS A 69 -1.59 -16.43 9.45
C LYS A 69 -1.54 -17.63 8.50
N GLY A 70 -0.87 -18.71 8.89
CA GLY A 70 -0.57 -19.88 8.05
C GLY A 70 -1.79 -20.35 7.23
N ASN A 71 -1.76 -20.07 5.93
CA ASN A 71 -2.79 -20.44 4.96
C ASN A 71 -2.11 -21.21 3.83
N ILE A 72 -2.57 -22.43 3.55
CA ILE A 72 -2.01 -23.31 2.50
C ILE A 72 -1.98 -22.59 1.14
N ARG A 73 -3.02 -21.79 0.83
CA ARG A 73 -3.09 -21.03 -0.42
C ARG A 73 -1.98 -19.98 -0.52
N THR A 74 -1.59 -19.38 0.61
CA THR A 74 -0.49 -18.42 0.64
C THR A 74 0.83 -19.08 0.28
N PHE A 75 1.11 -20.27 0.81
CA PHE A 75 2.31 -21.03 0.46
C PHE A 75 2.34 -21.47 -1.02
N SER A 76 1.18 -21.85 -1.59
CA SER A 76 1.10 -22.15 -3.03
C SER A 76 1.46 -20.93 -3.88
N VAL A 77 0.86 -19.78 -3.59
CA VAL A 77 1.15 -18.53 -4.33
C VAL A 77 2.61 -18.12 -4.18
N MET A 78 3.20 -18.29 -2.99
CA MET A 78 4.62 -18.04 -2.77
C MET A 78 5.49 -18.95 -3.63
N LYS A 79 5.19 -20.25 -3.67
CA LYS A 79 5.94 -21.22 -4.47
C LYS A 79 5.90 -20.86 -5.96
N ASP A 80 4.73 -20.54 -6.50
CA ASP A 80 4.59 -20.16 -7.90
C ASP A 80 5.32 -18.83 -8.18
N THR A 81 5.19 -17.84 -7.30
CA THR A 81 5.89 -16.56 -7.44
C THR A 81 7.41 -16.74 -7.39
N LEU A 82 7.91 -17.61 -6.51
CA LEU A 82 9.34 -17.92 -6.43
C LEU A 82 9.84 -18.62 -7.70
N ARG A 83 9.08 -19.58 -8.26
CA ARG A 83 9.45 -20.22 -9.54
C ARG A 83 9.58 -19.17 -10.64
N ASP A 84 8.59 -18.30 -10.78
CA ASP A 84 8.59 -17.25 -11.80
C ASP A 84 9.77 -16.27 -11.61
N LEU A 85 10.12 -15.95 -10.36
CA LEU A 85 11.26 -15.08 -10.04
C LEU A 85 12.59 -15.78 -10.34
N THR A 86 12.74 -17.06 -9.99
CA THR A 86 13.95 -17.84 -10.29
C THR A 86 14.22 -17.87 -11.79
N GLU A 87 13.21 -18.16 -12.61
CA GLU A 87 13.38 -18.17 -14.07
C GLU A 87 13.84 -16.81 -14.63
N LYS A 88 13.40 -15.71 -14.03
CA LYS A 88 13.82 -14.35 -14.42
C LYS A 88 15.24 -14.05 -13.97
N ILE A 89 15.61 -14.45 -12.76
CA ILE A 89 16.95 -14.27 -12.19
C ILE A 89 17.97 -15.13 -12.95
N ASP A 90 17.61 -16.35 -13.33
CA ASP A 90 18.50 -17.23 -14.12
C ASP A 90 18.82 -16.61 -15.50
N ARG A 91 17.88 -15.86 -16.09
CA ARG A 91 18.12 -15.12 -17.33
C ARG A 91 18.94 -13.86 -17.15
N ASN A 92 18.79 -13.19 -16.01
CA ASN A 92 19.55 -11.99 -15.66
C ASN A 92 19.88 -12.00 -14.16
N PRO A 93 21.08 -12.45 -13.76
CA PRO A 93 21.42 -12.66 -12.35
C PRO A 93 21.63 -11.36 -11.56
N ASP A 94 21.65 -10.21 -12.23
CA ASP A 94 21.79 -8.91 -11.57
C ASP A 94 20.49 -8.48 -10.87
N LEU A 95 20.40 -8.79 -9.58
CA LEU A 95 19.27 -8.43 -8.71
C LEU A 95 19.04 -6.91 -8.61
N THR A 96 20.05 -6.07 -8.88
CA THR A 96 19.87 -4.61 -8.85
C THR A 96 19.01 -4.11 -10.01
N ARG A 97 18.85 -4.94 -11.05
CA ARG A 97 18.09 -4.65 -12.27
C ARG A 97 16.75 -5.37 -12.31
N LEU A 98 16.33 -5.96 -11.18
CA LEU A 98 15.02 -6.58 -11.07
C LEU A 98 13.93 -5.54 -11.30
N ASP A 99 12.85 -5.93 -11.99
CA ASP A 99 11.69 -5.06 -12.15
C ASP A 99 11.14 -4.66 -10.77
N PRO A 100 10.71 -3.40 -10.54
CA PRO A 100 10.22 -2.95 -9.24
C PRO A 100 9.06 -3.79 -8.68
N ILE A 101 8.21 -4.36 -9.55
CA ILE A 101 7.10 -5.22 -9.12
C ILE A 101 7.65 -6.56 -8.64
N ASP A 102 8.60 -7.14 -9.37
CA ASP A 102 9.27 -8.39 -8.98
C ASP A 102 10.08 -8.21 -7.69
N ALA A 103 10.72 -7.06 -7.51
CA ALA A 103 11.42 -6.72 -6.27
C ALA A 103 10.47 -6.64 -5.08
N GLU A 104 9.29 -6.02 -5.23
CA GLU A 104 8.29 -5.95 -4.17
C GLU A 104 7.69 -7.33 -3.85
N ARG A 105 7.52 -8.20 -4.86
CA ARG A 105 7.10 -9.60 -4.65
C ARG A 105 8.13 -10.38 -3.83
N LEU A 106 9.41 -10.30 -4.21
CA LEU A 106 10.50 -10.95 -3.49
C LEU A 106 10.59 -10.45 -2.05
N LYS A 107 10.56 -9.13 -1.84
CA LYS A 107 10.53 -8.50 -0.52
C LYS A 107 9.37 -9.00 0.33
N THR A 108 8.16 -9.06 -0.23
CA THR A 108 6.97 -9.57 0.46
C THR A 108 7.15 -11.02 0.92
N ILE A 109 7.69 -11.89 0.06
CA ILE A 109 7.97 -13.29 0.41
C ILE A 109 8.99 -13.38 1.55
N LEU A 110 10.04 -12.57 1.50
CA LEU A 110 11.05 -12.53 2.57
C LEU A 110 10.48 -12.04 3.90
N GLU A 111 9.63 -11.00 3.89
CA GLU A 111 8.96 -10.50 5.10
C GLU A 111 8.10 -11.58 5.75
N ILE A 112 7.35 -12.33 4.95
CA ILE A 112 6.48 -13.40 5.47
C ILE A 112 7.30 -14.58 5.97
N THR A 113 8.32 -15.00 5.21
CA THR A 113 9.21 -16.10 5.61
C THR A 113 9.93 -15.74 6.91
N ASN A 114 10.46 -14.53 7.04
CA ASN A 114 11.09 -14.05 8.26
C ASN A 114 10.10 -13.99 9.44
N TYR A 115 8.85 -13.60 9.20
CA TYR A 115 7.83 -13.61 10.25
C TYR A 115 7.47 -15.03 10.72
N LEU A 116 7.39 -15.99 9.79
CA LEU A 116 6.97 -17.37 10.10
C LEU A 116 8.10 -18.25 10.66
N PHE A 117 9.33 -18.06 10.17
CA PHE A 117 10.46 -18.96 10.43
C PHE A 117 11.69 -18.25 11.01
N GLY A 118 11.71 -16.91 11.05
CA GLY A 118 12.81 -16.18 11.65
C GLY A 118 12.94 -16.52 13.13
N GLU A 119 14.18 -16.72 13.59
CA GLU A 119 14.46 -16.91 15.01
C GLU A 119 13.89 -15.72 15.79
N ARG A 120 13.00 -15.99 16.74
CA ARG A 120 12.59 -15.00 17.75
C ARG A 120 13.79 -14.77 18.67
N ARG A 121 14.69 -13.87 18.27
CA ARG A 121 15.62 -13.24 19.20
C ARG A 121 14.89 -12.20 20.02
#